data_AF-A0A5C6TNN8-F1
#
_entry.id   AF-A0A5C6TNN8-F1
#
_cell.length_a   1.000
_cell.length_b   1.000
_cell.length_c   1.000
_cell.angle_alpha   90.00
_cell.angle_beta   90.00
_cell.angle_gamma   90.00
#
_symmetry.space_group_name_H-M   'P 1'
#
loop_
_entity.id
_entity.type
_entity.pdbx_description
1 polymer ?
#
loop_
_entity_poly.entity_id
_entity_poly.type
_entity_poly.pdbx_seq_one_letter_code
_entity_poly.pdbx_strand_id
1 'polypeptide(L)'
;MALLLLQLGAHPDEIAATQRGDCIDGGAFFLDFSRPLEKLRWFGAWNRRLGFTMSLIVPVIHQAESAGLRTIAVDRGDSYFAELQRLWRQRFPVARPAPVSQASGAQIAADFAAQFPHDAAVAPRRGAVRTR
;
A
#
# COMPACT_ATOMS: atom_id res chain seq x y z
N MET A 1 -3.10 -12.14 5.73
CA MET A 1 -3.21 -12.91 4.47
C MET A 1 -2.07 -12.48 3.55
N ALA A 2 -1.66 -13.34 2.60
CA ALA A 2 -0.61 -13.01 1.65
C ALA A 2 -1.10 -11.94 0.65
N LEU A 3 -0.22 -11.04 0.25
CA LEU A 3 -0.49 -10.07 -0.81
C LEU A 3 -0.64 -10.79 -2.15
N LEU A 4 -1.53 -10.30 -2.99
CA LEU A 4 -1.64 -10.67 -4.40
C LEU A 4 -1.47 -9.42 -5.27
N LEU A 5 -0.66 -9.56 -6.32
CA LEU A 5 -0.47 -8.55 -7.34
C LEU A 5 -1.12 -9.01 -8.64
N LEU A 6 -1.98 -8.17 -9.21
CA LEU A 6 -2.77 -8.48 -10.40
C LEU A 6 -2.61 -7.36 -11.45
N GLN A 7 -2.63 -7.72 -12.72
CA GLN A 7 -2.78 -6.77 -13.82
C GLN A 7 -4.23 -6.78 -14.26
N LEU A 8 -4.92 -5.65 -14.17
CA LEU A 8 -6.31 -5.54 -14.57
C LEU A 8 -6.37 -5.12 -16.04
N GLY A 9 -7.17 -5.79 -16.86
CA GLY A 9 -7.25 -5.51 -18.31
C GLY A 9 -7.65 -4.06 -18.64
N ALA A 10 -8.45 -3.43 -17.79
CA ALA A 10 -8.82 -2.02 -17.92
C ALA A 10 -7.69 -1.04 -17.56
N HIS A 11 -6.64 -1.52 -16.88
CA HIS A 11 -5.52 -0.74 -16.35
C HIS A 11 -4.19 -1.47 -16.61
N PRO A 12 -3.77 -1.66 -17.88
CA PRO A 12 -2.66 -2.55 -18.23
C PRO A 12 -1.30 -2.09 -17.67
N ASP A 13 -1.12 -0.78 -17.48
CA ASP A 13 0.13 -0.21 -16.97
C ASP A 13 0.20 -0.17 -15.43
N GLU A 14 -0.93 -0.42 -14.78
CA GLU A 14 -1.08 -0.38 -13.33
C GLU A 14 -1.00 -1.78 -12.73
N ILE A 15 -0.52 -1.87 -11.49
CA ILE A 15 -0.43 -3.14 -10.76
C ILE A 15 -1.38 -3.04 -9.58
N ALA A 16 -2.46 -3.81 -9.63
CA ALA A 16 -3.44 -3.90 -8.56
C ALA A 16 -2.89 -4.75 -7.41
N ALA A 17 -3.21 -4.35 -6.20
CA ALA A 17 -2.85 -5.03 -4.96
C ALA A 17 -4.13 -5.40 -4.20
N THR A 18 -4.17 -6.61 -3.66
CA THR A 18 -5.29 -7.10 -2.84
C THR A 18 -4.81 -8.20 -1.89
N GLN A 19 -5.46 -8.38 -0.74
CA GLN A 19 -5.29 -9.57 0.11
C GLN A 19 -6.39 -10.63 -0.13
N ARG A 20 -7.27 -10.37 -1.11
CA ARG A 20 -8.33 -11.28 -1.56
C ARG A 20 -7.95 -11.94 -2.89
N GLY A 21 -8.60 -13.05 -3.21
CA GLY A 21 -8.39 -13.74 -4.50
C GLY A 21 -8.77 -12.89 -5.73
N ASP A 22 -9.55 -11.84 -5.51
CA ASP A 22 -10.12 -10.94 -6.50
C ASP A 22 -10.07 -9.46 -6.05
N CYS A 23 -10.03 -8.55 -7.03
CA CYS A 23 -10.23 -7.12 -6.79
C CYS A 23 -11.73 -6.79 -6.82
N ILE A 24 -12.14 -5.81 -6.03
CA ILE A 24 -13.51 -5.30 -6.06
C ILE A 24 -13.71 -4.48 -7.34
N ASP A 25 -14.73 -4.79 -8.12
CA ASP A 25 -15.13 -4.01 -9.29
C ASP A 25 -15.42 -2.57 -8.88
N GLY A 26 -14.74 -1.60 -9.50
CA GLY A 26 -14.91 -0.20 -9.14
C GLY A 26 -14.14 0.23 -7.87
N GLY A 27 -13.52 -0.71 -7.16
CA GLY A 27 -12.91 -0.50 -5.84
C GLY A 27 -11.43 -0.87 -5.75
N ALA A 28 -10.75 -1.10 -6.89
CA ALA A 28 -9.38 -1.59 -6.93
C ALA A 28 -8.36 -0.61 -6.31
N PHE A 29 -7.32 -1.17 -5.69
CA PHE A 29 -6.17 -0.42 -5.20
C PHE A 29 -4.95 -0.77 -6.04
N PHE A 30 -4.22 0.24 -6.49
CA PHE A 30 -3.00 0.09 -7.25
C PHE A 30 -1.78 0.47 -6.42
N LEU A 31 -0.61 -0.08 -6.78
CA LEU A 31 0.67 0.35 -6.21
C LEU A 31 0.95 1.82 -6.58
N ASP A 32 1.19 2.65 -5.57
CA ASP A 32 1.44 4.08 -5.78
C ASP A 32 2.94 4.38 -5.87
N PHE A 33 3.47 4.33 -7.09
CA PHE A 33 4.88 4.63 -7.39
C PHE A 33 5.23 6.12 -7.34
N SER A 34 4.28 7.01 -7.04
CA SER A 34 4.59 8.43 -6.77
C SER A 34 5.14 8.62 -5.36
N ARG A 35 4.90 7.65 -4.47
CA ARG A 35 5.28 7.67 -3.06
C ARG A 35 6.42 6.68 -2.77
N PRO A 36 7.35 7.02 -1.86
CA PRO A 36 8.47 6.16 -1.54
C PRO A 36 8.02 4.90 -0.80
N LEU A 37 8.68 3.78 -1.08
CA LEU A 37 8.55 2.53 -0.33
C LEU A 37 9.31 2.65 0.99
N GLU A 38 8.61 2.58 2.13
CA GLU A 38 9.26 2.63 3.44
C GLU A 38 9.63 1.22 3.93
N LYS A 39 10.65 1.15 4.78
CA LYS A 39 11.22 -0.10 5.29
C LYS A 39 11.14 -0.12 6.81
N LEU A 40 10.41 -1.07 7.37
CA LEU A 40 10.42 -1.36 8.80
C LEU A 40 11.53 -2.36 9.12
N ARG A 41 12.36 -2.02 10.10
CA ARG A 41 13.51 -2.83 10.54
C ARG A 41 13.36 -3.24 12.00
N TRP A 42 13.69 -4.49 12.34
CA TRP A 42 13.79 -4.92 13.74
C TRP A 42 15.00 -4.24 14.40
N PHE A 43 14.85 -3.77 15.65
CA PHE A 43 15.83 -3.01 16.47
C PHE A 43 16.07 -1.55 16.05
N GLY A 44 15.11 -0.94 15.34
CA GLY A 44 15.17 0.42 14.79
C GLY A 44 15.21 1.60 15.78
N ALA A 45 15.44 1.40 17.07
CA ALA A 45 15.70 2.52 17.99
C ALA A 45 17.16 3.00 17.95
N TRP A 46 18.12 2.13 17.62
CA TRP A 46 19.54 2.45 17.86
C TRP A 46 20.41 2.69 16.62
N ASN A 47 20.01 2.27 15.41
CA ASN A 47 20.78 2.56 14.19
C ASN A 47 19.94 2.51 12.90
N ARG A 48 19.75 3.64 12.22
CA ARG A 48 19.00 3.73 10.94
C ARG A 48 19.64 2.97 9.76
N ARG A 49 20.92 2.58 9.88
CA ARG A 49 21.71 1.91 8.81
C ARG A 49 21.90 0.41 9.01
N LEU A 50 21.67 -0.14 10.20
CA LEU A 50 21.91 -1.54 10.55
C LEU A 50 20.62 -2.16 11.09
N GLY A 51 20.12 -3.19 10.40
CA GLY A 51 18.93 -3.94 10.81
C GLY A 51 18.30 -4.70 9.64
N PHE A 52 17.79 -5.89 9.92
CA PHE A 52 17.04 -6.68 8.94
C PHE A 52 15.71 -5.98 8.62
N THR A 53 15.46 -5.72 7.34
CA THR A 53 14.15 -5.24 6.89
C THR A 53 13.14 -6.37 7.09
N MET A 54 12.23 -6.18 8.04
CA MET A 54 11.20 -7.15 8.39
C MET A 54 9.93 -6.93 7.60
N SER A 55 9.60 -5.68 7.29
CA SER A 55 8.38 -5.35 6.56
C SER A 55 8.60 -4.14 5.66
N LEU A 56 7.80 -4.04 4.62
CA LEU A 56 7.67 -2.87 3.76
C LEU A 56 6.37 -2.16 4.10
N ILE A 57 6.40 -0.83 4.10
CA ILE A 57 5.20 -0.01 4.05
C ILE A 57 5.02 0.40 2.60
N VAL A 58 4.01 -0.17 1.97
CA VAL A 58 3.75 -0.08 0.54
C VAL A 58 2.62 0.93 0.31
N PRO A 59 2.90 2.07 -0.32
CA PRO A 59 1.86 3.00 -0.75
C PRO A 59 0.89 2.34 -1.74
N VAL A 60 -0.40 2.53 -1.50
CA VAL A 60 -1.46 2.14 -2.42
C VAL A 60 -2.41 3.32 -2.66
N ILE A 61 -2.99 3.36 -3.85
CA ILE A 61 -3.93 4.41 -4.27
C ILE A 61 -5.19 3.77 -4.83
N HIS A 62 -6.35 4.30 -4.44
CA HIS A 62 -7.62 3.81 -4.97
C HIS A 62 -7.77 4.19 -6.45
N GLN A 63 -8.43 3.34 -7.23
CA GLN A 63 -8.59 3.55 -8.68
C GLN A 63 -9.22 4.90 -9.05
N ALA A 64 -10.10 5.42 -8.20
CA ALA A 64 -10.82 6.69 -8.34
C ALA A 64 -10.31 7.77 -7.36
N GLU A 65 -9.04 7.69 -6.95
CA GLU A 65 -8.40 8.67 -6.07
C GLU A 65 -7.23 9.34 -6.79
N SER A 66 -7.14 10.67 -6.69
CA SER A 66 -6.10 11.47 -7.36
C SER A 66 -4.78 11.51 -6.59
N ALA A 67 -4.83 11.38 -5.26
CA ALA A 67 -3.66 11.34 -4.39
C ALA A 67 -3.92 10.38 -3.23
N GLY A 68 -3.22 9.24 -3.22
CA GLY A 68 -3.40 8.19 -2.23
C GLY A 68 -2.69 8.51 -0.91
N LEU A 69 -3.37 8.31 0.21
CA LEU A 69 -2.77 8.41 1.55
C LEU A 69 -2.54 7.04 2.20
N ARG A 70 -3.11 5.99 1.63
CA ARG A 70 -3.15 4.66 2.25
C ARG A 70 -1.87 3.88 2.00
N THR A 71 -1.61 2.95 2.91
CA THR A 71 -0.45 2.07 2.88
C THR A 71 -0.84 0.70 3.41
N ILE A 72 -0.16 -0.33 2.93
CA ILE A 72 -0.26 -1.69 3.45
C ILE A 72 1.10 -2.15 3.96
N ALA A 73 1.10 -3.03 4.96
CA ALA A 73 2.31 -3.65 5.49
C ALA A 73 2.55 -5.00 4.78
N VAL A 74 3.76 -5.19 4.25
CA VAL A 74 4.16 -6.45 3.61
C VAL A 74 5.38 -7.01 4.31
N ASP A 75 5.22 -8.13 4.98
CA ASP A 75 6.30 -8.77 5.72
C ASP A 75 7.29 -9.49 4.81
N ARG A 76 8.52 -9.68 5.30
CA ARG A 76 9.61 -10.37 4.60
C ARG A 76 9.24 -11.79 4.15
N GLY A 77 8.32 -12.43 4.85
CA GLY A 77 7.82 -13.76 4.50
C GLY A 77 6.81 -13.78 3.34
N ASP A 78 6.34 -12.62 2.89
CA ASP A 78 5.40 -12.53 1.76
C ASP A 78 6.12 -12.80 0.43
N SER A 79 5.47 -13.55 -0.47
CA SER A 79 6.04 -13.92 -1.77
C SER A 79 6.36 -12.71 -2.65
N TYR A 80 5.69 -11.58 -2.47
CA TYR A 80 5.91 -10.37 -3.24
C TYR A 80 6.89 -9.39 -2.60
N PHE A 81 7.45 -9.69 -1.42
CA PHE A 81 8.34 -8.75 -0.72
C PHE A 81 9.53 -8.29 -1.58
N ALA A 82 10.26 -9.24 -2.18
CA ALA A 82 11.40 -8.93 -3.04
C ALA A 82 10.97 -8.26 -4.36
N GLU A 83 9.81 -8.65 -4.87
CA GLU A 83 9.23 -8.12 -6.10
C GLU A 83 8.83 -6.66 -5.95
N LEU A 84 8.19 -6.28 -4.85
CA LEU A 84 7.87 -4.88 -4.53
C LEU A 84 9.14 -4.02 -4.47
N GLN A 85 10.21 -4.51 -3.84
CA GLN A 85 11.49 -3.78 -3.85
C GLN A 85 12.08 -3.62 -5.26
N ARG A 86 11.86 -4.59 -6.15
CA ARG A 86 12.29 -4.51 -7.55
C ARG A 86 11.45 -3.49 -8.31
N LEU A 87 10.12 -3.56 -8.21
CA LEU A 87 9.18 -2.65 -8.85
C LEU A 87 9.43 -1.20 -8.44
N TRP A 88 9.63 -0.92 -7.15
CA TRP A 88 9.93 0.45 -6.70
C TRP A 88 11.26 0.96 -7.25
N ARG A 89 12.31 0.13 -7.36
CA ARG A 89 13.57 0.56 -7.99
C ARG A 89 13.42 0.89 -9.48
N GLN A 90 12.46 0.28 -10.16
CA GLN A 90 12.23 0.46 -11.59
C GLN A 90 11.29 1.61 -11.90
N ARG A 91 10.25 1.80 -11.07
CA ARG A 91 9.11 2.68 -11.36
C ARG A 91 9.04 3.91 -10.47
N PHE A 92 9.73 3.98 -9.33
CA PHE A 92 9.70 5.20 -8.52
C PHE A 92 10.75 6.22 -9.01
N PRO A 93 10.44 7.53 -9.11
CA PRO A 93 9.14 8.16 -8.88
C PRO A 93 8.35 8.33 -10.19
N VAL A 94 7.25 7.60 -10.37
CA VAL A 94 6.34 7.77 -11.51
C VAL A 94 5.01 8.32 -11.01
N ALA A 95 4.60 9.45 -11.59
CA ALA A 95 3.32 10.06 -11.32
C ALA A 95 2.20 9.30 -12.04
N ARG A 96 1.06 9.17 -11.35
CA ARG A 96 -0.16 8.56 -11.91
C ARG A 96 -1.00 9.65 -12.59
N PRO A 97 -1.62 9.37 -13.76
CA PRO A 97 -2.63 10.24 -14.33
C PRO A 97 -3.82 10.44 -13.38
N ALA A 98 -4.50 11.58 -13.49
CA ALA A 98 -5.72 11.80 -12.73
C ALA A 98 -6.81 10.78 -13.14
N PRO A 99 -7.57 10.22 -12.19
CA PRO A 99 -8.64 9.30 -12.51
C PRO A 99 -9.80 10.01 -13.22
N VAL A 100 -10.53 9.26 -14.04
CA VAL A 100 -11.70 9.76 -14.81
C VAL A 100 -12.88 10.12 -13.89
N SER A 101 -12.98 9.45 -12.74
CA SER A 101 -14.00 9.69 -11.72
C SER A 101 -13.37 9.75 -10.32
N GLN A 102 -14.03 10.45 -9.40
CA GLN A 102 -13.60 10.56 -8.02
C GLN A 102 -14.57 9.83 -7.09
N ALA A 103 -14.04 8.88 -6.32
CA ALA A 103 -14.78 8.23 -5.24
C ALA A 103 -14.77 9.10 -3.98
N SER A 104 -15.80 8.96 -3.14
CA SER A 104 -15.82 9.63 -1.84
C SER A 104 -14.80 9.00 -0.88
N GLY A 105 -14.29 9.78 0.09
CA GLY A 105 -13.38 9.25 1.11
C GLY A 105 -13.98 8.10 1.93
N ALA A 106 -15.31 8.11 2.14
CA ALA A 106 -16.01 7.03 2.84
C ALA A 106 -16.04 5.74 2.01
N GLN A 107 -16.27 5.85 0.70
CA GLN A 107 -16.21 4.72 -0.23
C GLN A 107 -14.79 4.13 -0.27
N ILE A 108 -13.78 4.97 -0.45
CA ILE A 108 -12.37 4.54 -0.45
C ILE A 108 -12.01 3.82 0.86
N ALA A 109 -12.52 4.30 2.01
CA ALA A 109 -12.28 3.64 3.29
C ALA A 109 -12.96 2.27 3.40
N ALA A 110 -14.19 2.14 2.90
CA ALA A 110 -14.92 0.89 2.87
C ALA A 110 -14.23 -0.13 1.95
N ASP A 111 -13.85 0.28 0.74
CA ASP A 111 -13.17 -0.57 -0.23
C ASP A 111 -11.80 -1.02 0.30
N PHE A 112 -11.08 -0.12 0.98
CA PHE A 112 -9.80 -0.46 1.62
C PHE A 112 -9.99 -1.52 2.71
N ALA A 113 -10.98 -1.34 3.59
CA ALA A 113 -11.26 -2.31 4.64
C ALA A 113 -11.69 -3.67 4.08
N ALA A 114 -12.39 -3.68 2.95
CA ALA A 114 -12.80 -4.90 2.28
C ALA A 114 -11.63 -5.62 1.59
N GLN A 115 -10.65 -4.91 1.01
CA GLN A 115 -9.50 -5.52 0.33
C GLN A 115 -8.30 -5.82 1.23
N PHE A 116 -8.15 -5.07 2.33
CA PHE A 116 -7.01 -5.17 3.25
C PHE A 116 -7.49 -5.20 4.71
N PRO A 117 -8.24 -6.24 5.12
CA PRO A 117 -8.86 -6.30 6.45
C PRO A 117 -7.83 -6.24 7.58
N HIS A 118 -6.62 -6.77 7.37
CA HIS A 118 -5.56 -6.73 8.39
C HIS A 118 -4.96 -5.33 8.55
N ASP A 119 -4.77 -4.59 7.47
CA ASP A 119 -4.21 -3.25 7.50
C ASP A 119 -5.25 -2.21 7.96
N ALA A 120 -6.51 -2.43 7.64
CA ALA A 120 -7.61 -1.57 8.09
C ALA A 120 -7.86 -1.68 9.60
N ALA A 121 -7.61 -2.85 10.20
CA ALA A 121 -7.71 -3.05 11.64
C ALA A 121 -6.59 -2.33 12.43
N VAL A 122 -5.47 -2.03 11.79
CA VAL A 122 -4.37 -1.26 12.37
C VAL A 122 -4.65 0.23 12.18
N ALA A 123 -5.64 0.74 12.92
CA ALA A 123 -5.83 2.18 13.08
C ALA A 123 -4.54 2.81 13.64
N PRO A 124 -4.23 4.09 13.31
CA PRO A 124 -3.00 4.72 13.78
C PRO A 124 -2.97 4.68 15.30
N ARG A 125 -1.83 4.26 15.87
CA ARG A 125 -1.47 4.61 17.23
C ARG A 125 -1.45 6.13 17.29
N ARG A 126 -2.59 6.75 17.62
CA ARG A 126 -2.65 8.14 18.07
C ARG A 126 -1.68 8.20 19.24
N GLY A 127 -0.57 8.93 19.04
CA GLY A 127 0.35 9.22 20.11
C GLY A 127 -0.46 9.73 21.28
N ALA A 128 -0.38 9.03 22.41
CA ALA A 128 -0.90 9.53 23.66
C ALA A 128 -0.17 10.87 23.92
N VAL A 129 -0.88 11.96 23.65
CA VAL A 129 -0.49 13.28 24.14
C VAL A 129 -0.54 13.15 25.66
N ARG A 130 0.65 13.05 26.26
CA ARG A 130 0.83 13.34 27.69
C ARG A 130 0.50 14.82 27.87
N THR A 131 -0.73 15.11 28.27
CA THR A 131 -1.01 16.36 28.99
C THR A 131 -0.39 16.24 30.38
N ARG A 132 0.36 17.29 30.73
CA ARG A 132 1.13 17.45 31.97
C ARG A 132 0.26 17.38 33.21
#